data_AF-A0A967AU89-F1
#
_entry.id   AF-A0A967AU89-F1
#
_cell.length_a   1.000
_cell.length_b   1.000
_cell.length_c   1.000
_cell.angle_alpha   90.00
_cell.angle_beta   90.00
_cell.angle_gamma   90.00
#
_symmetry.space_group_name_H-M   'P 1'
#
loop_
_entity.id
_entity.type
_entity.pdbx_description
1 polymer ?
#
loop_
_entity_poly.entity_id
_entity_poly.type
_entity_poly.pdbx_seq_one_letter_code
_entity_poly.pdbx_strand_id
1 'polypeptide(L)'
;MENRKGFNSFYEFGPRKAEELIGEKRIGIARNYSGIIGRLKVFTNNRDLKFNELNLEFLKRFESHHLSKPGNTINGIASYMRTIKAIHNKGIKVGLVDESLYPFKYYTIKTKPTEKRAIKIESIKKIVEMETKTGSNHFSLSQ
;
A
#
# COMPACT_ATOMS: atom_id res chain seq x y z
N MET A 1 33.64 12.49 3.08
CA MET A 1 33.43 11.08 3.48
C MET A 1 31.95 10.93 3.79
N GLU A 2 31.20 10.35 2.86
CA GLU A 2 29.73 10.35 2.91
C GLU A 2 29.24 9.32 3.92
N ASN A 3 28.57 9.80 4.97
CA ASN A 3 27.96 9.02 6.05
C ASN A 3 26.92 8.04 5.48
N ARG A 4 27.35 6.83 5.11
CA ARG A 4 26.44 5.70 4.84
C ARG A 4 25.87 5.22 6.18
N LYS A 5 24.88 5.95 6.72
CA LYS A 5 24.01 5.41 7.78
C LYS A 5 23.32 4.18 7.20
N GLY A 6 23.80 3.00 7.60
CA GLY A 6 23.30 1.71 7.12
C GLY A 6 21.87 1.49 7.57
N PHE A 7 20.91 1.79 6.69
CA PHE A 7 19.51 1.49 6.93
C PHE A 7 19.25 -0.01 6.75
N ASN A 8 19.56 -0.80 7.77
CA ASN A 8 19.15 -2.20 7.81
C ASN A 8 17.64 -2.36 8.06
N SER A 9 17.00 -1.32 8.60
CA SER A 9 15.57 -1.28 8.89
C SER A 9 14.75 -0.86 7.66
N PHE A 10 13.77 -1.71 7.32
CA PHE A 10 12.74 -1.41 6.33
C PHE A 10 11.84 -0.24 6.78
N TYR A 11 11.62 -0.11 8.08
CA TYR A 11 10.74 0.91 8.66
C TYR A 11 11.38 2.28 8.84
N GLU A 12 12.71 2.39 8.76
CA GLU A 12 13.39 3.67 8.61
C GLU A 12 13.50 4.08 7.14
N PHE A 13 13.83 3.13 6.26
CA PHE A 13 14.01 3.42 4.84
C PHE A 13 12.70 3.79 4.13
N GLY A 14 11.62 3.07 4.41
CA GLY A 14 10.33 3.27 3.76
C GLY A 14 9.76 4.68 3.92
N PRO A 15 9.64 5.23 5.14
CA PRO A 15 9.12 6.58 5.37
C PRO A 15 9.99 7.67 4.77
N ARG A 16 11.32 7.56 4.92
CA ARG A 16 12.26 8.49 4.28
C ARG A 16 12.05 8.53 2.76
N LYS A 17 11.85 7.36 2.14
CA LYS A 17 11.55 7.30 0.70
C LYS A 17 10.19 7.90 0.35
N ALA A 18 9.21 7.87 1.26
CA ALA A 18 7.94 8.55 1.08
C ALA A 18 8.10 10.07 1.15
N GLU A 19 8.96 10.60 2.03
CA GLU A 19 9.29 12.04 2.10
C GLU A 19 9.96 12.53 0.81
N GLU A 20 10.91 11.76 0.26
CA GLU A 20 11.53 12.08 -1.03
C GLU A 20 10.46 12.16 -2.15
N LEU A 21 9.51 11.22 -2.18
CA LEU A 21 8.39 11.24 -3.13
C LEU A 21 7.46 12.45 -2.95
N ILE A 22 7.33 12.98 -1.73
CA ILE A 22 6.58 14.22 -1.48
C ILE A 22 7.30 15.41 -2.11
N GLY A 23 8.63 15.49 -1.96
CA GLY A 23 9.46 16.49 -2.65
C GLY A 23 9.35 16.42 -4.17
N GLU A 24 9.22 15.22 -4.74
CA GLU A 24 8.96 14.99 -6.17
C GLU A 24 7.50 15.30 -6.61
N LYS A 25 6.63 15.80 -5.72
CA LYS A 25 5.19 16.04 -5.94
C LYS A 25 4.38 14.76 -6.25
N ARG A 26 4.88 13.58 -5.89
CA ARG A 26 4.23 12.27 -6.12
C ARG A 26 3.44 11.82 -4.88
N ILE A 27 2.56 12.70 -4.41
CA ILE A 27 1.90 12.60 -3.10
C ILE A 27 1.09 11.30 -2.94
N GLY A 28 0.37 10.87 -3.98
CA GLY A 28 -0.44 9.64 -3.92
C GLY A 28 0.40 8.39 -3.66
N ILE A 29 1.60 8.32 -4.25
CA ILE A 29 2.52 7.19 -4.05
C ILE A 29 3.13 7.26 -2.65
N ALA A 30 3.53 8.45 -2.18
CA ALA A 30 4.02 8.65 -0.83
C ALA A 30 2.99 8.22 0.23
N ARG A 31 1.71 8.60 0.05
CA ARG A 31 0.62 8.19 0.94
C ARG A 31 0.45 6.68 0.98
N ASN A 32 0.54 6.01 -0.17
CA ASN A 32 0.51 4.55 -0.21
C ASN A 32 1.67 3.95 0.57
N TYR A 33 2.90 4.44 0.40
CA TYR A 33 4.07 3.95 1.13
C TYR A 33 3.84 4.05 2.65
N SER A 34 3.51 5.24 3.15
CA SER A 34 3.25 5.45 4.59
C SER A 34 2.12 4.57 5.12
N GLY A 35 1.03 4.43 4.36
CA GLY A 35 -0.09 3.57 4.74
C GLY A 35 0.28 2.10 4.84
N ILE A 36 1.08 1.57 3.90
CA ILE A 36 1.53 0.17 3.92
C ILE A 36 2.52 -0.06 5.05
N ILE A 37 3.45 0.86 5.28
CA ILE A 37 4.42 0.77 6.39
C ILE A 37 3.69 0.76 7.73
N GLY A 38 2.68 1.61 7.93
CA GLY A 38 1.85 1.59 9.14
C GLY A 38 1.18 0.24 9.37
N ARG A 39 0.63 -0.38 8.31
CA ARG A 39 0.02 -1.71 8.41
C ARG A 39 1.04 -2.82 8.71
N LEU A 40 2.24 -2.73 8.14
CA LEU A 40 3.32 -3.66 8.44
C LEU A 40 3.78 -3.53 9.90
N LYS A 41 3.93 -2.31 10.42
CA LYS A 41 4.25 -2.08 11.84
C LYS A 41 3.22 -2.71 12.76
N VAL A 42 1.93 -2.55 12.47
CA VAL A 42 0.87 -3.23 13.24
C VAL A 42 0.99 -4.76 13.15
N PHE A 43 1.30 -5.29 11.97
CA PHE A 43 1.49 -6.74 11.79
C PHE A 43 2.72 -7.28 12.56
N THR A 44 3.81 -6.53 12.62
CA THR A 44 5.02 -6.90 13.37
C THR A 44 4.99 -6.47 14.83
N ASN A 45 3.85 -6.03 15.35
CA ASN A 45 3.69 -5.53 16.72
C ASN A 45 4.69 -4.41 17.08
N ASN A 46 4.91 -3.48 16.14
CA ASN A 46 5.89 -2.40 16.20
C ASN A 46 7.36 -2.83 16.37
N ARG A 47 7.65 -4.14 16.31
CA ARG A 47 9.03 -4.62 16.21
C ARG A 47 9.65 -4.13 14.93
N ASP A 48 10.90 -3.67 15.01
CA ASP A 48 11.67 -3.30 13.83
C ASP A 48 11.79 -4.48 12.85
N LEU A 49 11.61 -4.17 11.56
CA LEU A 49 11.67 -5.14 10.46
C LEU A 49 12.89 -4.83 9.62
N LYS A 50 13.84 -5.77 9.55
CA LYS A 50 15.01 -5.64 8.67
C LYS A 50 14.69 -6.07 7.24
N PHE A 51 15.45 -5.57 6.27
CA PHE A 51 15.30 -6.01 4.87
C PHE A 51 15.48 -7.52 4.69
N ASN A 52 16.44 -8.13 5.38
CA ASN A 52 16.71 -9.58 5.28
C ASN A 52 15.60 -10.45 5.87
N GLU A 53 14.79 -9.90 6.79
CA GLU A 53 13.63 -10.63 7.36
C GLU A 53 12.44 -10.64 6.40
N LEU A 54 12.47 -9.78 5.37
CA LEU A 54 11.43 -9.67 4.36
C LEU A 54 11.62 -10.77 3.32
N ASN A 55 11.41 -12.02 3.74
CA ASN A 55 11.56 -13.21 2.93
C ASN A 55 10.22 -13.76 2.41
N LEU A 56 10.25 -14.86 1.64
CA LEU A 56 9.05 -15.49 1.08
C LEU A 56 8.03 -15.88 2.16
N GLU A 57 8.49 -16.42 3.29
CA GLU A 57 7.63 -16.84 4.39
C GLU A 57 6.94 -15.64 5.04
N PHE A 58 7.67 -14.55 5.28
CA PHE A 58 7.11 -13.31 5.80
C PHE A 58 6.00 -12.77 4.90
N LEU A 59 6.23 -12.74 3.57
CA LEU A 59 5.22 -12.29 2.62
C LEU A 59 3.95 -13.17 2.65
N LYS A 60 4.11 -14.49 2.69
CA LYS A 60 2.97 -15.42 2.78
C LYS A 60 2.21 -15.24 4.09
N ARG A 61 2.90 -15.12 5.22
CA ARG A 61 2.27 -14.87 6.53
C ARG A 61 1.50 -13.56 6.55
N PHE A 62 2.08 -12.50 5.98
CA PHE A 62 1.41 -11.20 5.87
C PHE A 62 0.17 -11.27 4.96
N GLU A 63 0.26 -11.97 3.83
CA GLU A 63 -0.88 -12.22 2.95
C GLU A 63 -2.01 -12.97 3.65
N SER A 64 -1.71 -14.10 4.28
CA SER A 64 -2.68 -14.89 5.03
C SER A 64 -3.33 -14.11 6.16
N HIS A 65 -2.56 -13.32 6.91
CA HIS A 65 -3.08 -12.46 7.98
C HIS A 65 -3.97 -11.32 7.46
N HIS A 66 -3.66 -10.79 6.28
CA HIS A 66 -4.52 -9.77 5.67
C HIS A 66 -5.84 -10.40 5.22
N LEU A 67 -5.79 -11.56 4.57
CA LEU A 67 -6.96 -12.25 4.02
C LEU A 67 -7.83 -12.91 5.09
N SER A 68 -7.31 -13.18 6.30
CA SER A 68 -8.12 -13.70 7.40
C SER A 68 -9.07 -12.67 8.01
N LYS A 69 -8.87 -11.37 7.72
CA LYS A 69 -9.71 -10.30 8.26
C LYS A 69 -10.93 -10.04 7.36
N PRO A 70 -12.13 -9.86 7.95
CA PRO A 70 -13.34 -9.60 7.18
C PRO A 70 -13.22 -8.30 6.37
N GLY A 71 -13.75 -8.31 5.15
CA GLY A 71 -13.74 -7.16 4.23
C GLY A 71 -12.45 -6.97 3.43
N ASN A 72 -11.39 -7.74 3.70
CA ASN A 72 -10.15 -7.68 2.92
C ASN A 72 -10.24 -8.52 1.65
N THR A 73 -9.55 -8.08 0.59
CA THR A 73 -9.62 -8.71 -0.73
C THR A 73 -8.24 -9.02 -1.29
N ILE A 74 -8.19 -9.97 -2.23
CA ILE A 74 -6.96 -10.33 -2.95
C ILE A 74 -6.36 -9.13 -3.70
N ASN A 75 -7.21 -8.27 -4.27
CA ASN A 75 -6.72 -7.05 -4.94
C ASN A 75 -6.18 -6.01 -3.96
N GLY A 76 -6.72 -5.96 -2.74
CA GLY A 76 -6.19 -5.14 -1.65
C GLY A 76 -4.77 -5.55 -1.27
N ILE A 77 -4.56 -6.82 -0.92
CA ILE A 77 -3.23 -7.33 -0.57
C ILE A 77 -2.25 -7.25 -1.75
N ALA A 78 -2.71 -7.46 -2.98
CA ALA A 78 -1.88 -7.30 -4.18
C ALA A 78 -1.30 -5.89 -4.30
N SER A 79 -2.10 -4.86 -3.96
CA SER A 79 -1.64 -3.47 -3.93
C SER A 79 -0.54 -3.26 -2.88
N TYR A 80 -0.69 -3.92 -1.72
CA TYR A 80 0.27 -3.81 -0.63
C TYR A 80 1.59 -4.48 -1.03
N MET A 81 1.51 -5.69 -1.60
CA MET A 81 2.67 -6.43 -2.10
C MET A 81 3.42 -5.69 -3.19
N ARG A 82 2.74 -4.99 -4.10
CA ARG A 82 3.40 -4.12 -5.10
C ARG A 82 4.19 -2.98 -4.46
N THR A 83 3.63 -2.38 -3.40
CA THR A 83 4.30 -1.30 -2.66
C THR A 83 5.51 -1.81 -1.90
N ILE A 84 5.39 -2.95 -1.21
CA ILE A 84 6.49 -3.60 -0.50
C ILE A 84 7.60 -3.98 -1.48
N LYS A 85 7.25 -4.57 -2.63
CA LYS A 85 8.18 -4.88 -3.72
C LYS A 85 8.95 -3.64 -4.18
N ALA A 86 8.25 -2.52 -4.36
CA ALA A 86 8.89 -1.28 -4.80
C ALA A 86 9.88 -0.74 -3.76
N ILE A 87 9.54 -0.77 -2.47
CA ILE A 87 10.44 -0.35 -1.38
C ILE A 87 11.66 -1.29 -1.31
N HIS A 88 11.45 -2.61 -1.38
CA HIS A 88 12.52 -3.60 -1.35
C HIS A 88 13.46 -3.45 -2.55
N ASN A 89 12.92 -3.26 -3.76
CA ASN A 89 13.73 -3.03 -4.97
C ASN A 89 14.58 -1.76 -4.84
N LYS A 90 14.03 -0.70 -4.24
CA LYS A 90 14.79 0.51 -3.95
C LYS A 90 15.91 0.24 -2.93
N GLY A 91 15.65 -0.59 -1.92
CA GLY A 91 16.66 -1.05 -0.95
C GLY A 91 17.81 -1.81 -1.61
N ILE A 92 17.53 -2.70 -2.56
CA ILE A 92 18.55 -3.38 -3.35
C ILE A 92 19.40 -2.36 -4.13
N LYS A 93 18.75 -1.43 -4.83
CA LYS A 93 19.45 -0.42 -5.66
C LYS A 93 20.42 0.46 -4.88
N VAL A 94 20.15 0.74 -3.61
CA VAL A 94 21.02 1.53 -2.74
C VAL A 94 22.00 0.67 -1.93
N GLY A 95 22.02 -0.65 -2.14
CA GLY A 95 22.94 -1.58 -1.50
C GLY A 95 22.60 -1.96 -0.06
N LEU A 96 21.33 -1.84 0.36
CA LEU A 96 20.90 -2.20 1.72
C LEU A 96 20.60 -3.69 1.89
N VAL A 97 20.33 -4.40 0.80
CA VAL A 97 20.05 -5.84 0.80
C VAL A 97 20.55 -6.43 -0.51
N ASP A 98 21.09 -7.63 -0.42
CA ASP A 98 21.59 -8.35 -1.58
C ASP A 98 20.44 -8.83 -2.48
N GLU A 99 20.67 -8.84 -3.79
CA GLU A 99 19.66 -9.29 -4.75
C GLU A 99 19.33 -10.79 -4.59
N SER A 100 20.25 -11.61 -4.08
CA SER A 100 20.00 -13.03 -3.80
C SER A 100 18.90 -13.26 -2.76
N LEU A 101 18.68 -12.29 -1.86
CA LEU A 101 17.65 -12.34 -0.83
C LEU A 101 16.30 -11.83 -1.32
N TYR A 102 16.14 -11.57 -2.62
CA TYR A 102 14.93 -10.98 -3.17
C TYR A 102 13.70 -11.92 -3.09
N PRO A 103 12.70 -11.64 -2.23
CA PRO A 103 11.60 -12.57 -1.97
C PRO A 103 10.59 -12.66 -3.12
N PHE A 104 10.47 -11.59 -3.91
CA PHE A 104 9.51 -11.51 -5.03
C PHE A 104 9.99 -12.25 -6.28
N LYS A 105 11.17 -12.89 -6.25
CA LYS A 105 11.57 -13.88 -7.24
C LYS A 105 10.70 -15.14 -7.15
N TYR A 106 10.33 -15.54 -5.93
CA TYR A 106 9.55 -16.74 -5.65
C TYR A 106 8.12 -16.44 -5.20
N TYR A 107 7.82 -15.19 -4.82
CA TYR A 107 6.48 -14.76 -4.44
C TYR A 107 5.70 -14.18 -5.65
N THR A 108 4.60 -14.83 -6.00
CA THR A 108 3.69 -14.36 -7.06
C THR A 108 2.55 -13.53 -6.47
N ILE A 109 2.42 -12.28 -6.92
CA ILE A 109 1.31 -11.40 -6.54
C ILE A 109 0.05 -11.82 -7.30
N LYS A 110 -0.93 -12.39 -6.59
CA LYS A 110 -2.21 -12.83 -7.17
C LYS A 110 -3.17 -11.65 -7.32
N THR A 111 -3.93 -11.61 -8.41
CA THR A 111 -5.00 -10.63 -8.65
C THR A 111 -6.25 -11.31 -9.17
N LYS A 112 -7.43 -10.79 -8.82
CA LYS A 112 -8.72 -11.23 -9.38
C LYS A 112 -9.32 -10.12 -10.26
N PRO A 113 -10.01 -10.46 -11.37
CA PRO A 113 -10.76 -9.47 -12.14
C PRO A 113 -11.71 -8.68 -11.24
N THR A 114 -11.70 -7.36 -11.35
CA THR A 114 -12.67 -6.51 -10.64
C THR A 114 -13.95 -6.42 -11.45
N GLU A 115 -15.09 -6.54 -10.79
CA GLU A 115 -16.39 -6.32 -11.43
C GLU A 115 -16.46 -4.92 -12.03
N LYS A 116 -17.02 -4.81 -13.24
CA LYS A 116 -17.22 -3.53 -13.91
C LYS A 116 -18.30 -2.74 -13.15
N ARG A 117 -17.90 -1.66 -12.47
CA ARG A 117 -18.82 -0.69 -11.83
C ARG A 117 -19.40 0.34 -12.80
N ALA A 118 -19.34 0.07 -14.11
CA ALA A 118 -19.91 0.98 -15.09
C ALA A 118 -21.43 0.95 -14.94
N ILE A 119 -21.99 2.06 -14.48
CA ILE A 119 -23.44 2.26 -14.47
C ILE A 119 -23.93 2.43 -15.91
N LYS A 120 -25.11 1.88 -16.22
CA LYS A 120 -25.73 2.04 -17.54
C LYS A 120 -26.04 3.52 -17.79
N ILE A 121 -25.98 3.96 -19.04
CA ILE A 121 -26.33 5.34 -19.45
C ILE A 121 -27.76 5.71 -18.99
N GLU A 122 -28.67 4.76 -18.96
CA GLU A 122 -30.05 4.91 -18.44
C GLU A 122 -30.06 5.30 -16.96
N SER A 123 -29.19 4.71 -16.15
CA SER A 123 -29.04 5.06 -14.74
C SER A 123 -28.43 6.45 -14.58
N ILE A 124 -27.54 6.87 -15.48
CA ILE A 124 -27.00 8.24 -15.52
C ILE A 124 -28.12 9.24 -15.83
N LYS A 125 -28.95 8.97 -16.85
CA LYS A 125 -30.11 9.81 -17.19
C LYS A 125 -31.07 9.96 -16.02
N LYS A 126 -31.41 8.86 -15.34
CA LYS A 126 -32.25 8.89 -14.13
C LYS A 126 -31.66 9.73 -13.00
N ILE A 127 -30.34 9.75 -12.82
CA ILE A 127 -29.69 10.62 -11.82
C ILE A 127 -29.81 12.10 -12.23
N VAL A 128 -29.66 12.40 -13.53
CA VAL A 128 -29.76 13.77 -14.07
C VAL A 128 -31.19 14.30 -14.01
N GLU A 129 -32.18 13.47 -14.30
CA GLU A 129 -33.62 13.81 -14.30
C GLU A 129 -34.24 13.77 -12.90
N MET A 130 -33.46 13.41 -11.87
CA MET A 130 -33.95 13.33 -10.50
C MET A 130 -34.13 14.73 -9.93
N GLU A 131 -35.38 15.17 -9.78
CA GLU A 131 -35.70 16.41 -9.07
C GLU A 131 -35.44 16.22 -7.57
N THR A 132 -34.34 16.79 -7.08
CA THR A 132 -34.07 16.88 -5.64
C THR A 132 -34.91 18.00 -5.05
N LYS A 133 -35.59 17.75 -3.92
CA LYS A 133 -36.26 18.83 -3.18
C LYS A 133 -35.21 19.87 -2.74
N THR A 134 -35.35 21.11 -3.21
CA THR A 134 -34.50 22.24 -2.77
C THR A 134 -34.55 22.34 -1.24
N GLY A 135 -33.40 22.17 -0.59
CA GLY A 135 -33.27 22.22 0.88
C GLY A 135 -33.11 20.88 1.58
N SER A 136 -33.09 19.73 0.89
CA SER A 136 -32.77 18.42 1.50
C SER A 136 -31.26 18.22 1.75
N ASN A 137 -30.56 19.26 2.21
CA ASN A 137 -29.16 19.17 2.60
C ASN A 137 -29.07 18.39 3.93
N HIS A 138 -28.79 17.09 3.87
CA HIS A 138 -28.37 16.29 5.04
C HIS A 138 -26.93 16.63 5.49
N PHE A 139 -26.52 17.90 5.35
CA PHE A 139 -25.33 18.46 5.95
C PHE A 139 -25.80 19.53 6.94
N SER A 140 -26.43 19.09 8.03
CA SER A 140 -26.55 19.91 9.22
C SER A 140 -25.15 20.08 9.80
N LEU A 141 -24.48 21.16 9.43
CA LEU A 141 -23.40 21.73 10.24
C LEU A 141 -24.04 22.18 11.56
N SER A 142 -23.96 21.33 12.58
CA SER A 142 -24.14 21.75 13.96
C SER A 142 -22.97 22.67 14.31
N GLN A 143 -23.24 23.98 14.33
CA GLN A 143 -22.45 24.97 15.08
C GLN A 143 -22.77 24.85 16.57
#